data_AF-A0A7S4PXD7-F1
#
_entry.id   AF-A0A7S4PXD7-F1
#
_cell.length_a   1.000
_cell.length_b   1.000
_cell.length_c   1.000
_cell.angle_alpha   90.00
_cell.angle_beta   90.00
_cell.angle_gamma   90.00
#
_symmetry.space_group_name_H-M   'P 1'
#
loop_
_entity.id
_entity.type
_entity.pdbx_description
1 polymer ?
#
loop_
_entity_poly.entity_id
_entity_poly.type
_entity_poly.pdbx_seq_one_letter_code
_entity_poly.pdbx_strand_id
1 'polypeptide(L)'
;AGRSQAAVMPAPRGPFAGPADAARRASYDLDTDFRVEGDKAKRRLVPFPGSVRELDEQALLHFGFLSPRHYHRGASELKHPHHLRDVHEGDVVVCEGTGRTPRSLTTTARDGYPRHDVTPRSASAPTRTSPRTPFRGASSYKLDYQPHPLAPAGPRQPPKPVVLKAAQRGPSTYRSDYKAHPVEACPPVAPQRRMPSTPLRGDSTYRMDYLGHTPEPVPAPTPRARAPATPFRGASSYKEDFKDHGAQVDARPPPTPRTPSTPFRARSSYMEDFSGHSPEHYRIPAEAPTPRSPRTPFRGQSSYKEDFPSHAVEPHARHVRRSASTPTPFKGASIYKEDYKEHRLPRQKAIYIEPAKA
;
A
#
# COMPACT_ATOMS: atom_id res chain seq x y z
N ALA A 1 39.72 -23.33 -27.64
CA ALA A 1 39.34 -24.35 -26.65
C ALA A 1 39.29 -23.70 -25.26
N GLY A 2 38.15 -23.12 -24.89
CA GLY A 2 37.97 -22.47 -23.60
C GLY A 2 37.37 -23.46 -22.59
N ARG A 3 38.10 -23.76 -21.51
CA ARG A 3 37.59 -24.52 -20.37
C ARG A 3 36.92 -23.57 -19.38
N SER A 4 35.61 -23.72 -19.24
CA SER A 4 34.79 -23.10 -18.21
C SER A 4 35.15 -23.63 -16.82
N GLN A 5 35.57 -22.75 -15.90
CA GLN A 5 35.63 -23.04 -14.48
C GLN A 5 34.23 -22.83 -13.87
N ALA A 6 33.63 -23.91 -13.39
CA ALA A 6 32.42 -23.85 -12.57
C ALA A 6 32.84 -23.67 -11.11
N ALA A 7 32.38 -22.58 -10.49
CA ALA A 7 32.55 -22.31 -9.07
C ALA A 7 31.66 -23.27 -8.26
N VAL A 8 32.30 -24.12 -7.45
CA VAL A 8 31.63 -24.99 -6.46
C VAL A 8 31.42 -24.19 -5.19
N MET A 9 30.16 -23.94 -4.85
CA MET A 9 29.74 -23.34 -3.58
C MET A 9 29.89 -24.38 -2.43
N PRO A 10 30.42 -24.00 -1.26
CA PRO A 10 30.46 -24.91 -0.11
C PRO A 10 29.07 -25.02 0.55
N ALA A 11 28.67 -26.26 0.84
CA ALA A 11 27.45 -26.62 1.55
C ALA A 11 27.45 -26.11 3.02
N PRO A 12 26.27 -25.88 3.62
CA PRO A 12 26.17 -25.45 5.01
C PRO A 12 26.66 -26.54 5.97
N ARG A 13 27.58 -26.17 6.87
CA ARG A 13 28.08 -27.03 7.94
C ARG A 13 26.97 -27.28 8.97
N GLY A 14 26.45 -28.50 9.03
CA GLY A 14 25.67 -28.99 10.16
C GLY A 14 26.55 -29.15 11.42
N PRO A 15 25.95 -29.21 12.62
CA PRO A 15 26.71 -29.28 13.87
C PRO A 15 27.44 -30.62 13.95
N PHE A 16 28.72 -30.55 14.35
CA PHE A 16 29.61 -31.69 14.59
C PHE A 16 29.00 -32.62 15.64
N ALA A 17 28.58 -33.82 15.22
CA ALA A 17 28.34 -34.95 16.12
C ALA A 17 29.63 -35.77 16.20
N GLY A 18 30.10 -36.05 17.43
CA GLY A 18 31.32 -36.84 17.62
C GLY A 18 31.12 -38.32 17.23
N PRO A 19 32.21 -39.08 17.03
CA PRO A 19 32.14 -40.49 16.65
C PRO A 19 31.44 -41.39 17.70
N ALA A 20 31.36 -40.95 18.96
CA ALA A 20 30.62 -41.65 20.02
C ALA A 20 29.08 -41.56 19.87
N ASP A 21 28.56 -40.45 19.31
CA ASP A 21 27.12 -40.26 19.09
C ASP A 21 26.61 -41.10 17.91
N ALA A 22 27.47 -41.32 16.91
CA ALA A 22 27.16 -42.18 15.76
C ALA A 22 27.07 -43.66 16.17
N ALA A 23 27.94 -44.12 17.07
CA ALA A 23 27.93 -45.50 17.57
C ALA A 23 26.70 -45.80 18.45
N ARG A 24 26.25 -44.85 19.29
CA ARG A 24 25.00 -44.99 20.07
C ARG A 24 23.74 -44.92 19.21
N ARG A 25 23.77 -44.17 18.10
CA ARG A 25 22.66 -44.17 17.12
C ARG A 25 22.51 -45.50 16.37
N ALA A 26 23.59 -46.26 16.22
CA ALA A 26 23.56 -47.56 15.54
C ALA A 26 23.02 -48.70 16.42
N SER A 27 23.02 -48.56 17.75
CA SER A 27 22.48 -49.59 18.66
C SER A 27 20.96 -49.63 18.73
N TYR A 28 20.24 -48.79 17.97
CA TYR A 28 18.76 -48.79 17.94
C TYR A 28 18.16 -49.73 16.89
N ASP A 29 18.97 -50.36 16.03
CA ASP A 29 18.48 -51.22 14.93
C ASP A 29 18.64 -52.73 15.20
N LEU A 30 19.09 -53.16 16.40
CA LEU A 30 19.47 -54.57 16.65
C LEU A 30 18.76 -55.32 17.79
N ASP A 31 17.88 -54.70 18.58
CA ASP A 31 17.12 -55.43 19.61
C ASP A 31 15.62 -55.43 19.30
N THR A 32 15.18 -56.54 18.72
CA THR A 32 13.78 -56.89 18.49
C THR A 32 13.15 -57.34 19.80
N ASP A 33 12.44 -56.43 20.49
CA ASP A 33 11.26 -56.67 21.32
C ASP A 33 10.68 -55.32 21.82
N PHE A 34 10.30 -54.45 20.88
CA PHE A 34 9.65 -53.18 21.21
C PHE A 34 8.20 -53.42 21.60
N ARG A 35 7.80 -52.98 22.80
CA ARG A 35 6.40 -53.00 23.24
C ARG A 35 5.56 -51.94 22.52
N VAL A 36 6.18 -50.82 22.15
CA VAL A 36 5.55 -49.71 21.41
C VAL A 36 6.48 -49.18 20.33
N GLU A 37 6.05 -49.26 19.06
CA GLU A 37 6.79 -48.77 17.90
C GLU A 37 6.58 -47.26 17.71
N GLY A 38 7.67 -46.50 17.60
CA GLY A 38 7.63 -45.03 17.46
C GLY A 38 7.76 -44.56 16.01
N ASP A 39 6.88 -43.63 15.57
CA ASP A 39 6.91 -43.03 14.24
C ASP A 39 8.13 -42.10 14.05
N LYS A 40 9.11 -42.56 13.25
CA LYS A 40 10.36 -41.83 12.95
C LYS A 40 10.11 -40.47 12.29
N ALA A 41 9.04 -40.33 11.49
CA ALA A 41 8.76 -39.11 10.73
C ALA A 41 8.20 -37.97 11.59
N LYS A 42 7.64 -38.29 12.76
CA LYS A 42 7.05 -37.31 13.70
C LYS A 42 7.96 -36.98 14.89
N ARG A 43 9.19 -37.50 14.92
CA ARG A 43 10.14 -37.25 16.02
C ARG A 43 10.43 -35.76 16.15
N ARG A 44 10.37 -35.25 17.39
CA ARG A 44 10.72 -33.87 17.74
C ARG A 44 11.91 -33.89 18.68
N LEU A 45 12.84 -32.96 18.47
CA LEU A 45 13.93 -32.70 19.40
C LEU A 45 13.39 -31.82 20.52
N VAL A 46 13.57 -32.24 21.76
CA VAL A 46 13.01 -31.61 22.95
C VAL A 46 14.11 -31.53 24.03
N PRO A 47 14.16 -30.48 24.88
CA PRO A 47 15.14 -30.42 25.97
C PRO A 47 15.07 -31.62 26.90
N PHE A 48 16.21 -31.99 27.49
CA PHE A 48 16.32 -33.11 28.40
C PHE A 48 15.41 -32.90 29.63
N PRO A 49 14.46 -33.81 29.91
CA PRO A 49 13.46 -33.59 30.94
C PRO A 49 14.05 -33.78 32.34
N GLY A 50 13.73 -32.86 33.25
CA GLY A 50 14.04 -32.99 34.69
C GLY A 50 13.01 -33.81 35.47
N SER A 51 11.83 -34.10 34.90
CA SER A 51 10.78 -34.88 35.55
C SER A 51 9.83 -35.57 34.56
N VAL A 52 9.09 -36.60 35.01
CA VAL A 52 8.09 -37.30 34.18
C VAL A 52 6.95 -36.36 33.79
N ARG A 53 6.60 -35.42 34.67
CA ARG A 53 5.62 -34.37 34.39
C ARG A 53 6.05 -33.47 33.23
N GLU A 54 7.35 -33.19 33.13
CA GLU A 54 7.89 -32.40 32.01
C GLU A 54 7.76 -33.15 30.69
N LEU A 55 7.94 -34.48 30.69
CA LEU A 55 7.63 -35.32 29.53
C LEU A 55 6.14 -35.27 29.16
N ASP A 56 5.24 -35.24 30.14
CA ASP A 56 3.79 -35.08 29.89
C ASP A 56 3.49 -33.73 29.20
N GLU A 57 4.07 -32.65 29.71
CA GLU A 57 3.90 -31.29 29.16
C GLU A 57 4.47 -31.21 27.73
N GLN A 58 5.64 -31.80 27.48
CA GLN A 58 6.25 -31.87 26.15
C GLN A 58 5.40 -32.71 25.17
N ALA A 59 4.86 -33.84 25.62
CA ALA A 59 3.98 -34.68 24.81
C ALA A 59 2.63 -33.98 24.50
N LEU A 60 2.09 -33.21 25.45
CA LEU A 60 0.93 -32.37 25.24
C LEU A 60 1.21 -31.28 24.19
N LEU A 61 2.33 -30.58 24.31
CA LEU A 61 2.70 -29.49 23.41
C LEU A 61 2.96 -29.95 21.97
N HIS A 62 3.67 -31.06 21.79
CA HIS A 62 4.09 -31.52 20.47
C HIS A 62 3.09 -32.46 19.80
N PHE A 63 2.39 -33.29 20.58
CA PHE A 63 1.53 -34.36 20.06
C PHE A 63 0.07 -34.26 20.52
N GLY A 64 -0.26 -33.38 21.47
CA GLY A 64 -1.63 -33.17 21.93
C GLY A 64 -2.16 -34.28 22.84
N PHE A 65 -1.28 -35.06 23.46
CA PHE A 65 -1.66 -36.14 24.39
C PHE A 65 -1.98 -35.56 25.78
N LEU A 66 -3.20 -35.81 26.27
CA LEU A 66 -3.65 -35.34 27.59
C LEU A 66 -3.16 -36.23 28.74
N SER A 67 -2.94 -37.50 28.46
CA SER A 67 -2.50 -38.53 29.42
C SER A 67 -1.55 -39.52 28.75
N PRO A 68 -0.35 -39.07 28.32
CA PRO A 68 0.60 -39.91 27.62
C PRO A 68 1.24 -40.95 28.57
N ARG A 69 1.50 -42.14 28.04
CA ARG A 69 2.42 -43.13 28.59
C ARG A 69 3.74 -43.00 27.87
N HIS A 70 4.83 -42.96 28.63
CA HIS A 70 6.17 -42.79 28.09
C HIS A 70 6.93 -44.11 28.16
N TYR A 71 7.62 -44.48 27.08
CA TYR A 71 8.44 -45.68 27.02
C TYR A 71 9.86 -45.30 26.60
N HIS A 72 10.85 -45.57 27.46
CA HIS A 72 12.25 -45.47 27.08
C HIS A 72 12.57 -46.58 26.08
N ARG A 73 13.04 -46.17 24.90
CA ARG A 73 13.36 -47.08 23.78
C ARG A 73 12.21 -48.00 23.40
N GLY A 74 10.95 -47.62 23.66
CA GLY A 74 9.77 -48.44 23.33
C GLY A 74 9.59 -49.72 24.17
N ALA A 75 10.41 -49.96 25.20
CA ALA A 75 10.35 -51.18 26.02
C ALA A 75 9.98 -50.90 27.49
N SER A 76 10.64 -49.92 28.13
CA SER A 76 10.51 -49.65 29.56
C SER A 76 9.60 -48.46 29.85
N GLU A 77 8.49 -48.67 30.56
CA GLU A 77 7.52 -47.61 30.87
C GLU A 77 8.05 -46.65 31.97
N LEU A 78 8.11 -45.36 31.67
CA LEU A 78 8.59 -44.30 32.54
C LEU A 78 7.43 -43.74 33.38
N LYS A 79 7.06 -44.40 34.49
CA LYS A 79 6.01 -43.93 35.41
C LYS A 79 6.52 -43.06 36.55
N HIS A 80 7.72 -43.33 37.01
CA HIS A 80 8.26 -42.77 38.24
C HIS A 80 9.54 -41.98 37.95
N PRO A 81 9.85 -40.95 38.76
CA PRO A 81 11.00 -40.08 38.51
C PRO A 81 12.34 -40.82 38.55
N HIS A 82 12.43 -41.97 39.23
CA HIS A 82 13.66 -42.76 39.25
C HIS A 82 13.96 -43.46 37.92
N HIS A 83 12.96 -43.72 37.07
CA HIS A 83 13.17 -44.31 35.75
C HIS A 83 13.89 -43.35 34.79
N LEU A 84 13.87 -42.04 35.06
CA LEU A 84 14.60 -41.05 34.25
C LEU A 84 16.12 -41.11 34.45
N ARG A 85 16.59 -41.77 35.52
CA ARG A 85 18.03 -41.93 35.77
C ARG A 85 18.72 -42.80 34.72
N ASP A 86 17.94 -43.67 34.07
CA ASP A 86 18.43 -44.58 33.02
C ASP A 86 18.33 -43.94 31.62
N VAL A 87 17.71 -42.76 31.51
CA VAL A 87 17.55 -42.00 30.26
C VAL A 87 18.76 -41.08 30.08
N HIS A 88 19.42 -41.20 28.93
CA HIS A 88 20.61 -40.40 28.61
C HIS A 88 20.33 -39.43 27.46
N GLU A 89 21.17 -38.40 27.33
CA GLU A 89 21.11 -37.48 26.19
C GLU A 89 21.29 -38.24 24.87
N GLY A 90 20.33 -38.07 23.95
CA GLY A 90 20.27 -38.79 22.67
C GLY A 90 19.37 -40.04 22.68
N ASP A 91 18.86 -40.47 23.83
CA ASP A 91 17.86 -41.56 23.88
C ASP A 91 16.50 -41.14 23.32
N VAL A 92 15.79 -42.13 22.77
CA VAL A 92 14.43 -41.96 22.24
C VAL A 92 13.40 -42.39 23.27
N VAL A 93 12.51 -41.46 23.65
CA VAL A 93 11.31 -41.76 24.43
C VAL A 93 10.11 -41.78 23.49
N VAL A 94 9.38 -42.90 23.49
CA VAL A 94 8.16 -43.07 22.70
C VAL A 94 6.98 -42.73 23.59
N CYS A 95 6.16 -41.75 23.19
CA CYS A 95 4.96 -41.35 23.90
C CYS A 95 3.72 -41.93 23.21
N GLU A 96 2.89 -42.64 23.96
CA GLU A 96 1.62 -43.22 23.51
C GLU A 96 0.48 -42.58 24.29
N GLY A 97 -0.55 -42.03 23.65
CA GLY A 97 -1.67 -41.45 24.37
C GLY A 97 -2.88 -41.17 23.48
N THR A 98 -4.05 -41.09 24.11
CA THR A 98 -5.26 -40.61 23.44
C THR A 98 -5.25 -39.09 23.44
N GLY A 99 -4.84 -38.50 22.32
CA GLY A 99 -4.86 -37.06 22.11
C GLY A 99 -6.03 -36.64 21.23
N ARG A 100 -6.56 -35.43 21.48
CA ARG A 100 -7.27 -34.71 20.41
C ARG A 100 -6.18 -34.41 19.38
N THR A 101 -6.32 -34.90 18.15
CA THR A 101 -5.48 -34.45 17.04
C THR A 101 -5.38 -32.93 17.13
N PRO A 102 -4.18 -32.31 17.15
CA PRO A 102 -4.08 -30.88 17.18
C PRO A 102 -4.85 -30.37 15.97
N ARG A 103 -6.04 -29.78 16.20
CA ARG A 103 -6.74 -29.08 15.13
C ARG A 103 -5.72 -28.04 14.70
N SER A 104 -5.28 -28.13 13.45
CA SER A 104 -4.55 -27.05 12.82
C SER A 104 -5.41 -25.81 12.99
N LEU A 105 -5.11 -24.99 13.99
CA LEU A 105 -5.74 -23.69 14.20
C LEU A 105 -5.07 -22.74 13.21
N THR A 106 -5.14 -23.06 11.93
CA THR A 106 -4.87 -22.12 10.86
C THR A 106 -6.11 -21.23 10.77
N THR A 107 -5.88 -19.93 10.90
CA THR A 107 -6.94 -18.95 10.69
C THR A 107 -7.28 -18.96 9.19
N THR A 108 -8.51 -18.64 8.84
CA THR A 108 -8.91 -18.43 7.43
C THR A 108 -8.01 -17.39 6.73
N ALA A 109 -7.41 -16.48 7.49
CA ALA A 109 -6.41 -15.54 7.00
C ALA A 109 -5.09 -16.21 6.58
N ARG A 110 -4.64 -17.26 7.28
CA ARG A 110 -3.40 -17.97 6.94
C ARG A 110 -3.59 -18.94 5.77
N ASP A 111 -4.76 -19.58 5.69
CA ASP A 111 -5.08 -20.53 4.61
C ASP A 111 -5.57 -19.83 3.33
N GLY A 112 -6.25 -18.68 3.47
CA GLY A 112 -6.82 -17.93 2.35
C GLY A 112 -5.86 -16.96 1.66
N TYR A 113 -4.70 -16.66 2.27
CA TYR A 113 -3.73 -15.70 1.73
C TYR A 113 -2.31 -16.29 1.66
N PRO A 114 -2.08 -17.37 0.88
CA PRO A 114 -0.72 -17.79 0.59
C PRO A 114 0.02 -16.67 -0.16
N ARG A 115 1.32 -16.51 0.11
CA ARG A 115 2.15 -15.56 -0.64
C ARG A 115 2.19 -16.01 -2.10
N HIS A 116 1.66 -15.19 -2.99
CA HIS A 116 1.77 -15.40 -4.43
C HIS A 116 3.03 -14.72 -4.96
N ASP A 117 3.82 -15.45 -5.74
CA ASP A 117 4.97 -14.88 -6.45
C ASP A 117 4.47 -13.94 -7.54
N VAL A 118 4.73 -12.64 -7.38
CA VAL A 118 4.34 -11.63 -8.37
C VAL A 118 5.38 -11.62 -9.48
N THR A 119 5.08 -12.30 -10.59
CA THR A 119 5.89 -12.18 -11.80
C THR A 119 5.65 -10.80 -12.42
N PRO A 120 6.71 -10.00 -12.72
CA PRO A 120 6.54 -8.74 -13.42
C PRO A 120 5.91 -8.99 -14.79
N ARG A 121 4.81 -8.29 -15.09
CA ARG A 121 4.11 -8.34 -16.38
C ARG A 121 5.12 -8.01 -17.47
N SER A 122 5.32 -8.91 -18.44
CA SER A 122 6.24 -8.65 -19.55
C SER A 122 5.77 -7.40 -20.29
N ALA A 123 6.58 -6.35 -20.27
CA ALA A 123 6.29 -5.13 -21.00
C ALA A 123 6.26 -5.46 -22.49
N SER A 124 5.10 -5.31 -23.13
CA SER A 124 5.00 -5.37 -24.59
C SER A 124 5.80 -4.20 -25.15
N ALA A 125 6.78 -4.49 -26.01
CA ALA A 125 7.57 -3.47 -26.68
C ALA A 125 6.66 -2.42 -27.35
N PRO A 126 6.98 -1.12 -27.27
CA PRO A 126 6.15 -0.09 -27.87
C PRO A 126 6.08 -0.28 -29.39
N THR A 127 4.87 -0.46 -29.90
CA THR A 127 4.60 -0.53 -31.33
C THR A 127 4.99 0.80 -31.98
N ARG A 128 6.00 0.78 -32.84
CA ARG A 128 6.42 1.96 -33.63
C ARG A 128 5.24 2.44 -34.47
N THR A 129 4.68 3.59 -34.14
CA THR A 129 3.70 4.28 -34.97
C THR A 129 4.38 4.83 -36.21
N SER A 130 3.98 4.35 -37.39
CA SER A 130 4.41 4.92 -38.67
C SER A 130 3.87 6.35 -38.82
N PRO A 131 4.64 7.27 -39.42
CA PRO A 131 4.18 8.64 -39.65
C PRO A 131 2.91 8.62 -40.53
N ARG A 132 1.88 9.29 -40.03
CA ARG A 132 0.56 9.35 -40.65
C ARG A 132 0.63 10.29 -41.86
N THR A 133 0.47 9.74 -43.06
CA THR A 133 0.37 10.52 -44.30
C THR A 133 -0.87 11.42 -44.27
N PRO A 134 -0.79 12.68 -44.76
CA PRO A 134 -1.93 13.57 -44.76
C PRO A 134 -3.07 13.00 -45.62
N PHE A 135 -4.26 12.91 -45.05
CA PHE A 135 -5.46 12.44 -45.73
C PHE A 135 -5.88 13.46 -46.79
N ARG A 136 -5.76 13.09 -48.07
CA ARG A 136 -6.03 13.95 -49.23
C ARG A 136 -7.47 13.83 -49.75
N GLY A 137 -8.43 13.61 -48.86
CA GLY A 137 -9.85 13.57 -49.21
C GLY A 137 -10.52 14.91 -48.95
N ALA A 138 -10.96 15.60 -50.02
CA ALA A 138 -11.93 16.69 -49.88
C ALA A 138 -13.32 16.06 -49.63
N SER A 139 -14.12 16.62 -48.73
CA SER A 139 -15.50 16.17 -48.53
C SER A 139 -16.31 16.40 -49.80
N SER A 140 -17.28 15.53 -50.09
CA SER A 140 -18.22 15.69 -51.22
C SER A 140 -18.84 17.09 -51.23
N TYR A 141 -19.20 17.60 -50.05
CA TYR A 141 -19.71 18.96 -49.88
C TYR A 141 -18.80 20.06 -50.48
N LYS A 142 -17.47 19.95 -50.34
CA LYS A 142 -16.53 20.93 -50.91
C LYS A 142 -16.40 20.81 -52.43
N LEU A 143 -16.69 19.63 -52.99
CA LEU A 143 -16.69 19.41 -54.44
C LEU A 143 -18.01 19.88 -55.06
N ASP A 144 -19.13 19.62 -54.38
CA ASP A 144 -20.47 19.83 -54.93
C ASP A 144 -20.97 21.27 -54.78
N TYR A 145 -20.52 21.99 -53.75
CA TYR A 145 -20.97 23.37 -53.47
C TYR A 145 -19.85 24.37 -53.71
N GLN A 146 -19.56 24.64 -54.98
CA GLN A 146 -18.72 25.77 -55.37
C GLN A 146 -19.57 27.02 -55.59
N PRO A 147 -19.08 28.21 -55.21
CA PRO A 147 -19.82 29.45 -55.43
C PRO A 147 -19.97 29.71 -56.92
N HIS A 148 -21.21 29.66 -57.42
CA HIS A 148 -21.53 30.03 -58.79
C HIS A 148 -21.77 31.55 -58.87
N PRO A 149 -21.15 32.26 -59.85
CA PRO A 149 -21.41 33.67 -60.05
C PRO A 149 -22.86 33.88 -60.49
N LEU A 150 -23.61 34.69 -59.74
CA LEU A 150 -24.97 35.07 -60.10
C LEU A 150 -24.90 36.04 -61.29
N ALA A 151 -25.52 35.67 -62.41
CA ALA A 151 -25.65 36.56 -63.55
C ALA A 151 -26.41 37.83 -63.14
N PRO A 152 -25.93 39.05 -63.52
CA PRO A 152 -26.61 40.28 -63.16
C PRO A 152 -27.99 40.34 -63.82
N ALA A 153 -29.03 40.36 -62.99
CA ALA A 153 -30.40 40.57 -63.45
C ALA A 153 -30.56 42.02 -63.94
N GLY A 154 -30.97 42.19 -65.20
CA GLY A 154 -31.27 43.51 -65.77
C GLY A 154 -32.40 44.23 -65.02
N PRO A 155 -32.47 45.57 -65.07
CA PRO A 155 -33.42 46.35 -64.30
C PRO A 155 -34.86 46.11 -64.77
N ARG A 156 -35.66 45.41 -63.96
CA ARG A 156 -37.12 45.33 -64.12
C ARG A 156 -37.78 46.46 -63.34
N GLN A 157 -38.48 47.36 -64.04
CA GLN A 157 -39.32 48.36 -63.39
C GLN A 157 -40.62 47.72 -62.89
N PRO A 158 -41.01 47.90 -61.62
CA PRO A 158 -42.30 47.43 -61.11
C PRO A 158 -43.44 48.32 -61.64
N PRO A 159 -44.62 47.75 -61.96
CA PRO A 159 -45.78 48.54 -62.39
C PRO A 159 -46.34 49.39 -61.24
N LYS A 160 -46.85 50.58 -61.56
CA LYS A 160 -47.41 51.54 -60.61
C LYS A 160 -48.76 51.05 -60.06
N PRO A 161 -48.98 51.10 -58.72
CA PRO A 161 -50.25 50.68 -58.12
C PRO A 161 -51.34 51.75 -58.30
N VAL A 162 -52.52 51.33 -58.76
CA VAL A 162 -53.75 52.14 -58.75
C VAL A 162 -54.45 51.92 -57.41
N VAL A 163 -54.61 52.99 -56.63
CA VAL A 163 -55.29 52.94 -55.32
C VAL A 163 -56.75 53.36 -55.50
N LEU A 164 -57.67 52.39 -55.48
CA LEU A 164 -59.11 52.64 -55.33
C LEU A 164 -59.44 52.78 -53.84
N LYS A 165 -59.72 53.99 -53.37
CA LYS A 165 -60.21 54.25 -52.01
C LYS A 165 -61.74 54.09 -51.98
N ALA A 166 -62.22 52.89 -51.68
CA ALA A 166 -63.59 52.70 -51.19
C ALA A 166 -63.57 52.73 -49.65
N ALA A 167 -64.44 53.53 -49.03
CA ALA A 167 -64.57 53.62 -47.59
C ALA A 167 -65.06 52.28 -47.03
N GLN A 168 -64.21 51.59 -46.27
CA GLN A 168 -64.59 50.36 -45.56
C GLN A 168 -65.58 50.69 -44.45
N ARG A 169 -66.76 50.06 -44.54
CA ARG A 169 -67.91 50.27 -43.65
C ARG A 169 -67.67 49.61 -42.29
N GLY A 170 -67.22 50.40 -41.30
CA GLY A 170 -67.28 50.14 -39.85
C GLY A 170 -66.48 48.94 -39.30
N PRO A 171 -65.94 49.02 -38.08
CA PRO A 171 -65.35 47.84 -37.43
C PRO A 171 -66.44 46.80 -37.12
N SER A 172 -66.12 45.52 -37.24
CA SER A 172 -67.01 44.43 -36.82
C SER A 172 -67.28 44.50 -35.31
N THR A 173 -68.45 44.02 -34.87
CA THR A 173 -68.85 43.98 -33.45
C THR A 173 -67.82 43.30 -32.57
N TYR A 174 -67.15 42.25 -33.07
CA TYR A 174 -66.04 41.62 -32.37
C TYR A 174 -64.91 42.58 -32.00
N ARG A 175 -64.58 43.53 -32.90
CA ARG A 175 -63.51 44.50 -32.68
C ARG A 175 -63.93 45.66 -31.78
N SER A 176 -65.25 45.93 -31.65
CA SER A 176 -65.76 46.87 -30.65
C SER A 176 -65.84 46.24 -29.26
N ASP A 177 -66.20 44.96 -29.16
CA ASP A 177 -66.61 44.36 -27.89
C ASP A 177 -65.43 43.68 -27.15
N TYR A 178 -64.40 43.24 -27.86
CA TYR A 178 -63.22 42.60 -27.27
C TYR A 178 -61.99 43.51 -27.37
N LYS A 179 -61.93 44.50 -26.49
CA LYS A 179 -60.74 45.35 -26.32
C LYS A 179 -59.85 44.75 -25.24
N ALA A 180 -58.53 44.91 -25.37
CA ALA A 180 -57.60 44.47 -24.34
C ALA A 180 -57.85 45.27 -23.06
N HIS A 181 -58.37 44.62 -22.02
CA HIS A 181 -58.51 45.20 -20.70
C HIS A 181 -57.18 45.03 -19.94
N PRO A 182 -56.68 46.07 -19.25
CA PRO A 182 -55.49 45.94 -18.42
C PRO A 182 -55.78 44.95 -17.28
N VAL A 183 -54.97 43.90 -17.19
CA VAL A 183 -55.03 42.91 -16.11
C VAL A 183 -54.23 43.46 -14.94
N GLU A 184 -54.87 43.66 -13.80
CA GLU A 184 -54.16 44.03 -12.58
C GLU A 184 -53.23 42.88 -12.16
N ALA A 185 -51.95 43.21 -11.93
CA ALA A 185 -50.95 42.23 -11.54
C ALA A 185 -51.22 41.75 -10.10
N CYS A 186 -51.29 40.44 -9.89
CA CYS A 186 -51.37 39.87 -8.54
C CYS A 186 -50.19 40.35 -7.68
N PRO A 187 -50.44 40.75 -6.42
CA PRO A 187 -49.37 41.13 -5.52
C PRO A 187 -48.44 39.92 -5.26
N PRO A 188 -47.11 40.13 -5.21
CA PRO A 188 -46.17 39.05 -4.99
C PRO A 188 -46.36 38.43 -3.60
N VAL A 189 -46.51 37.11 -3.56
CA VAL A 189 -46.52 36.34 -2.30
C VAL A 189 -45.15 36.46 -1.65
N ALA A 190 -45.10 37.00 -0.43
CA ALA A 190 -43.87 37.14 0.33
C ALA A 190 -43.21 35.77 0.60
N PRO A 191 -41.88 35.65 0.50
CA PRO A 191 -41.20 34.38 0.77
C PRO A 191 -41.37 33.99 2.24
N GLN A 192 -41.81 32.74 2.46
CA GLN A 192 -42.00 32.18 3.79
C GLN A 192 -40.66 32.15 4.55
N ARG A 193 -40.60 32.81 5.70
CA ARG A 193 -39.41 32.88 6.57
C ARG A 193 -39.02 31.46 7.00
N ARG A 194 -37.88 30.96 6.50
CA ARG A 194 -37.29 29.70 6.98
C ARG A 194 -36.77 29.92 8.39
N MET A 195 -37.25 29.13 9.36
CA MET A 195 -36.70 29.13 10.71
C MET A 195 -35.24 28.65 10.67
N PRO A 196 -34.31 29.29 11.42
CA PRO A 196 -32.94 28.83 11.47
C PRO A 196 -32.89 27.42 12.08
N SER A 197 -32.23 26.49 11.38
CA SER A 197 -31.94 25.16 11.91
C SER A 197 -31.05 25.32 13.14
N THR A 198 -31.51 24.81 14.29
CA THR A 198 -30.64 24.71 15.46
C THR A 198 -29.50 23.73 15.15
N PRO A 199 -28.25 24.06 15.51
CA PRO A 199 -27.13 23.14 15.28
C PRO A 199 -27.29 21.91 16.16
N LEU A 200 -27.12 20.73 15.58
CA LEU A 200 -27.14 19.47 16.30
C LEU A 200 -25.94 19.42 17.25
N ARG A 201 -26.19 19.59 18.55
CA ARG A 201 -25.21 19.34 19.61
C ARG A 201 -25.24 17.85 19.96
N GLY A 202 -24.40 17.08 19.30
CA GLY A 202 -24.17 15.68 19.63
C GLY A 202 -22.83 15.23 19.08
N ASP A 203 -21.89 14.93 19.98
CA ASP A 203 -20.67 14.23 19.60
C ASP A 203 -20.90 12.72 19.72
N SER A 204 -20.34 11.95 18.79
CA SER A 204 -20.38 10.48 18.86
C SER A 204 -19.65 9.98 20.11
N THR A 205 -20.14 8.90 20.74
CA THR A 205 -19.50 8.24 21.88
C THR A 205 -18.03 7.93 21.60
N TYR A 206 -17.71 7.49 20.38
CA TYR A 206 -16.33 7.26 19.94
C TYR A 206 -15.40 8.47 20.12
N ARG A 207 -15.87 9.69 19.82
CA ARG A 207 -15.07 10.92 19.96
C ARG A 207 -14.86 11.29 21.43
N MET A 208 -15.79 10.91 22.30
CA MET A 208 -15.69 11.14 23.75
C MET A 208 -14.80 10.09 24.42
N ASP A 209 -14.87 8.83 23.97
CA ASP A 209 -14.22 7.69 24.61
C ASP A 209 -12.76 7.51 24.15
N TYR A 210 -12.44 7.88 22.90
CA TYR A 210 -11.11 7.68 22.31
C TYR A 210 -10.36 9.01 22.17
N LEU A 211 -10.07 9.63 23.30
CA LEU A 211 -9.18 10.79 23.36
C LEU A 211 -7.71 10.32 23.22
N GLY A 212 -6.90 11.10 22.52
CA GLY A 212 -5.47 10.82 22.40
C GLY A 212 -4.79 10.96 23.76
N HIS A 213 -4.46 9.84 24.40
CA HIS A 213 -3.68 9.84 25.64
C HIS A 213 -2.19 9.95 25.30
N THR A 214 -1.52 10.96 25.85
CA THR A 214 -0.06 11.03 25.85
C THR A 214 0.46 9.98 26.82
N PRO A 215 1.29 9.02 26.36
CA PRO A 215 1.86 8.03 27.26
C PRO A 215 2.77 8.73 28.28
N GLU A 216 2.60 8.41 29.56
CA GLU A 216 3.55 8.88 30.57
C GLU A 216 4.93 8.28 30.30
N PRO A 217 6.00 9.08 30.39
CA PRO A 217 7.36 8.59 30.21
C PRO A 217 7.69 7.60 31.32
N VAL A 218 7.91 6.34 30.95
CA VAL A 218 8.40 5.32 31.88
C VAL A 218 9.82 5.74 32.32
N PRO A 219 10.11 5.83 33.63
CA PRO A 219 11.44 6.18 34.10
C PRO A 219 12.44 5.13 33.64
N ALA A 220 13.53 5.58 33.01
CA ALA A 220 14.60 4.70 32.57
C ALA A 220 15.20 3.93 33.77
N PRO A 221 15.55 2.64 33.60
CA PRO A 221 16.17 1.88 34.67
C PRO A 221 17.49 2.55 35.08
N THR A 222 17.65 2.82 36.37
CA THR A 222 18.88 3.38 36.91
C THR A 222 20.04 2.38 36.74
N PRO A 223 21.23 2.82 36.30
CA PRO A 223 22.38 1.94 36.22
C PRO A 223 22.71 1.43 37.62
N ARG A 224 22.79 0.10 37.77
CA ARG A 224 23.15 -0.54 39.04
C ARG A 224 24.53 -0.05 39.47
N ALA A 225 24.64 0.47 40.69
CA ALA A 225 25.91 0.87 41.27
C ALA A 225 26.87 -0.32 41.27
N ARG A 226 28.07 -0.12 40.72
CA ARG A 226 29.13 -1.14 40.71
C ARG A 226 29.58 -1.36 42.15
N ALA A 227 29.57 -2.62 42.61
CA ALA A 227 30.09 -2.96 43.93
C ALA A 227 31.54 -2.47 44.07
N PRO A 228 31.94 -1.93 45.24
CA PRO A 228 33.31 -1.48 45.45
C PRO A 228 34.28 -2.65 45.26
N ALA A 229 35.39 -2.40 44.57
CA ALA A 229 36.42 -3.40 44.36
C ALA A 229 37.00 -3.81 45.72
N THR A 230 36.81 -5.06 46.12
CA THR A 230 37.45 -5.61 47.32
C THR A 230 38.95 -5.79 47.02
N PRO A 231 39.85 -5.27 47.89
CA PRO A 231 41.28 -5.40 47.65
C PRO A 231 41.70 -6.86 47.75
N PHE A 232 42.40 -7.36 46.72
CA PHE A 232 42.97 -8.70 46.72
C PHE A 232 44.15 -8.78 47.69
N ARG A 233 44.06 -9.65 48.69
CA ARG A 233 45.04 -9.79 49.77
C ARG A 233 45.95 -11.02 49.57
N GLY A 234 46.47 -11.19 48.35
CA GLY A 234 47.46 -12.23 48.04
C GLY A 234 48.84 -11.62 47.87
N ALA A 235 49.73 -11.84 48.85
CA ALA A 235 51.16 -11.72 48.63
C ALA A 235 51.68 -13.12 48.23
N SER A 236 52.59 -13.18 47.25
CA SER A 236 53.29 -14.44 46.97
C SER A 236 54.28 -14.73 48.09
N SER A 237 54.52 -16.01 48.39
CA SER A 237 55.52 -16.44 49.38
C SER A 237 56.88 -15.81 49.13
N TYR A 238 57.29 -15.71 47.85
CA TYR A 238 58.52 -15.04 47.44
C TYR A 238 58.64 -13.60 47.97
N LYS A 239 57.55 -12.83 47.98
CA LYS A 239 57.55 -11.43 48.45
C LYS A 239 57.59 -11.34 49.98
N GLU A 240 57.16 -12.40 50.67
CA GLU A 240 57.23 -12.50 52.13
C GLU A 240 58.62 -12.96 52.60
N ASP A 241 59.25 -13.86 51.85
CA ASP A 241 60.51 -14.52 52.20
C ASP A 241 61.75 -13.70 51.83
N PHE A 242 61.73 -12.98 50.69
CA PHE A 242 62.89 -12.23 50.20
C PHE A 242 62.71 -10.73 50.41
N LYS A 243 62.79 -10.31 51.67
CA LYS A 243 62.85 -8.88 52.04
C LYS A 243 64.30 -8.41 52.01
N ASP A 244 64.51 -7.14 51.72
CA ASP A 244 65.85 -6.55 51.68
C ASP A 244 66.44 -6.54 53.11
N HIS A 245 67.28 -7.53 53.40
CA HIS A 245 68.06 -7.61 54.62
C HIS A 245 69.32 -6.76 54.38
N GLY A 246 69.19 -5.44 54.63
CA GLY A 246 70.22 -4.45 54.36
C GLY A 246 71.63 -4.94 54.75
N ALA A 247 72.56 -4.87 53.81
CA ALA A 247 73.93 -5.30 54.02
C ALA A 247 74.62 -4.41 55.07
N GLN A 248 75.27 -5.04 56.05
CA GLN A 248 76.14 -4.34 57.00
C GLN A 248 77.40 -3.89 56.26
N VAL A 249 77.53 -2.59 56.00
CA VAL A 249 78.70 -2.01 55.35
C VAL A 249 79.66 -1.52 56.43
N ASP A 250 80.73 -2.26 56.67
CA ASP A 250 81.82 -1.79 57.53
C ASP A 250 82.53 -0.60 56.86
N ALA A 251 82.70 0.48 57.63
CA ALA A 251 83.12 1.79 57.13
C ALA A 251 84.59 1.77 56.65
N ARG A 252 84.79 2.00 55.35
CA ARG A 252 86.11 2.22 54.75
C ARG A 252 86.57 3.68 55.00
N PRO A 253 87.85 3.94 55.36
CA PRO A 253 88.34 5.30 55.59
C PRO A 253 88.33 6.17 54.32
N PRO A 254 88.23 7.51 54.46
CA PRO A 254 87.96 8.41 53.35
C PRO A 254 89.12 8.48 52.34
N PRO A 255 88.84 8.39 51.02
CA PRO A 255 89.85 8.52 49.99
C PRO A 255 90.27 9.99 49.78
N THR A 256 91.55 10.20 49.49
CA THR A 256 92.16 11.50 49.16
C THR A 256 91.62 12.07 47.84
N PRO A 257 91.58 13.41 47.67
CA PRO A 257 90.96 14.06 46.51
C PRO A 257 91.69 13.71 45.20
N ARG A 258 90.95 13.11 44.27
CA ARG A 258 91.39 12.83 42.88
C ARG A 258 91.31 14.12 42.05
N THR A 259 92.30 14.32 41.19
CA THR A 259 92.33 15.39 40.19
C THR A 259 91.16 15.26 39.20
N PRO A 260 90.68 16.37 38.61
CA PRO A 260 89.55 16.34 37.69
C PRO A 260 89.89 15.46 36.49
N SER A 261 89.06 14.43 36.28
CA SER A 261 89.11 13.57 35.11
C SER A 261 88.80 14.42 33.88
N THR A 262 89.77 14.58 32.98
CA THR A 262 89.51 15.12 31.65
C THR A 262 88.49 14.22 30.96
N PRO A 263 87.41 14.77 30.36
CA PRO A 263 86.37 13.95 29.75
C PRO A 263 86.98 13.13 28.61
N PHE A 264 86.77 11.82 28.66
CA PHE A 264 87.17 10.90 27.62
C PHE A 264 86.32 11.17 26.37
N ARG A 265 86.95 11.70 25.33
CA ARG A 265 86.29 12.11 24.09
C ARG A 265 86.24 10.97 23.09
N ALA A 266 85.70 9.82 23.50
CA ALA A 266 85.39 8.73 22.58
C ALA A 266 83.93 8.78 22.19
N ARG A 267 83.68 9.19 20.95
CA ARG A 267 82.45 8.84 20.25
C ARG A 267 82.73 7.54 19.52
N SER A 268 81.93 6.51 19.76
CA SER A 268 82.02 5.28 18.96
C SER A 268 81.50 5.59 17.56
N SER A 269 82.02 4.89 16.54
CA SER A 269 81.56 5.08 15.14
C SER A 269 80.04 4.93 15.02
N TYR A 270 79.43 4.04 15.81
CA TYR A 270 77.98 3.87 15.87
C TYR A 270 77.23 5.16 16.24
N MET A 271 77.77 5.98 17.16
CA MET A 271 77.16 7.26 17.52
C MET A 271 77.30 8.34 16.43
N GLU A 272 78.27 8.20 15.53
CA GLU A 272 78.45 9.09 14.39
C GLU A 272 77.60 8.64 13.19
N ASP A 273 77.47 7.33 12.99
CA ASP A 273 76.75 6.74 11.84
C ASP A 273 75.22 6.73 12.04
N PHE A 274 74.73 6.61 13.28
CA PHE A 274 73.30 6.54 13.60
C PHE A 274 72.84 7.74 14.42
N SER A 275 73.08 8.95 13.92
CA SER A 275 72.38 10.14 14.41
C SER A 275 70.93 10.12 13.91
N GLY A 276 69.94 10.28 14.79
CA GLY A 276 68.52 10.16 14.46
C GLY A 276 68.13 11.00 13.25
N HIS A 277 67.91 10.35 12.10
CA HIS A 277 67.34 11.00 10.93
C HIS A 277 65.89 11.37 11.23
N SER A 278 65.53 12.64 11.01
CA SER A 278 64.13 13.04 11.04
C SER A 278 63.38 12.20 10.00
N PRO A 279 62.30 11.49 10.37
CA PRO A 279 61.57 10.72 9.39
C PRO A 279 61.04 11.68 8.33
N GLU A 280 61.34 11.43 7.05
CA GLU A 280 60.66 12.14 5.98
C GLU A 280 59.16 11.99 6.21
N HIS A 281 58.48 13.11 6.45
CA HIS A 281 57.04 13.14 6.51
C HIS A 281 56.53 12.79 5.11
N TYR A 282 56.22 11.51 4.89
CA TYR A 282 55.52 11.08 3.69
C TYR A 282 54.24 11.92 3.61
N ARG A 283 54.15 12.81 2.62
CA ARG A 283 52.88 13.46 2.30
C ARG A 283 51.94 12.35 1.89
N ILE A 284 50.99 12.02 2.77
CA ILE A 284 49.81 11.24 2.38
C ILE A 284 49.22 11.99 1.19
N PRO A 285 49.13 11.40 -0.01
CA PRO A 285 48.46 12.05 -1.12
C PRO A 285 47.06 12.39 -0.64
N ALA A 286 46.69 13.67 -0.64
CA ALA A 286 45.32 14.06 -0.36
C ALA A 286 44.43 13.24 -1.28
N GLU A 287 43.50 12.46 -0.71
CA GLU A 287 42.57 11.65 -1.50
C GLU A 287 41.99 12.54 -2.59
N ALA A 288 42.21 12.14 -3.85
CA ALA A 288 41.64 12.87 -4.97
C ALA A 288 40.14 13.00 -4.70
N PRO A 289 39.56 14.22 -4.75
CA PRO A 289 38.15 14.41 -4.48
C PRO A 289 37.39 13.45 -5.39
N THR A 290 36.74 12.45 -4.80
CA THR A 290 35.89 11.54 -5.56
C THR A 290 34.90 12.42 -6.32
N PRO A 291 34.84 12.33 -7.66
CA PRO A 291 33.93 13.17 -8.44
C PRO A 291 32.53 12.83 -7.98
N ARG A 292 31.96 13.70 -7.16
CA ARG A 292 30.60 13.58 -6.67
C ARG A 292 29.73 13.63 -7.92
N SER A 293 29.20 12.48 -8.32
CA SER A 293 28.38 12.37 -9.53
C SER A 293 27.37 13.50 -9.54
N PRO A 294 27.29 14.32 -10.62
CA PRO A 294 26.31 15.40 -10.66
C PRO A 294 24.96 14.80 -10.37
N ARG A 295 24.25 15.37 -9.39
CA ARG A 295 22.92 14.92 -8.98
C ARG A 295 22.00 15.07 -10.20
N THR A 296 21.87 14.01 -10.99
CA THR A 296 20.94 13.99 -12.11
C THR A 296 19.55 14.05 -11.50
N PRO A 297 18.74 15.09 -11.80
CA PRO A 297 17.40 15.18 -11.24
C PRO A 297 16.61 13.95 -11.72
N PHE A 298 15.98 13.26 -10.77
CA PHE A 298 15.11 12.13 -11.07
C PHE A 298 13.96 12.61 -11.95
N ARG A 299 13.95 12.17 -13.22
CA ARG A 299 12.93 12.53 -14.22
C ARG A 299 11.72 11.60 -14.24
N GLY A 300 11.60 10.66 -13.30
CA GLY A 300 10.45 9.77 -13.23
C GLY A 300 9.18 10.54 -12.82
N GLN A 301 8.23 10.68 -13.73
CA GLN A 301 6.82 10.91 -13.38
C GLN A 301 6.12 9.55 -13.38
N SER A 302 5.09 9.38 -12.54
CA SER A 302 4.24 8.19 -12.63
C SER A 302 3.40 8.26 -13.90
N SER A 303 3.09 7.12 -14.51
CA SER A 303 2.20 7.05 -15.68
C SER A 303 0.86 7.75 -15.41
N TYR A 304 0.34 7.64 -14.19
CA TYR A 304 -0.86 8.36 -13.76
C TYR A 304 -0.79 9.88 -13.97
N LYS A 305 0.38 10.50 -13.73
CA LYS A 305 0.54 11.94 -13.88
C LYS A 305 0.71 12.37 -15.35
N GLU A 306 1.16 11.45 -16.21
CA GLU A 306 1.25 11.65 -17.66
C GLU A 306 -0.09 11.40 -18.36
N ASP A 307 -0.85 10.39 -17.90
CA ASP A 307 -2.11 9.95 -18.51
C ASP A 307 -3.33 10.79 -18.09
N PHE A 308 -3.28 11.44 -16.92
CA PHE A 308 -4.40 12.21 -16.38
C PHE A 308 -4.06 13.70 -16.15
N PRO A 309 -3.63 14.45 -17.18
CA PRO A 309 -3.54 15.90 -17.08
C PRO A 309 -4.95 16.50 -16.92
N SER A 310 -5.06 17.61 -16.21
CA SER A 310 -6.34 18.31 -16.06
C SER A 310 -6.81 18.82 -17.43
N HIS A 311 -7.79 18.16 -18.03
CA HIS A 311 -8.42 18.64 -19.25
C HIS A 311 -9.45 19.71 -18.92
N ALA A 312 -9.39 20.84 -19.61
CA ALA A 312 -10.47 21.82 -19.58
C ALA A 312 -11.72 21.16 -20.17
N VAL A 313 -12.74 20.98 -19.33
CA VAL A 313 -14.03 20.44 -19.77
C VAL A 313 -14.67 21.48 -20.68
N GLU A 314 -14.99 21.12 -21.92
CA GLU A 314 -15.72 22.03 -22.80
C GLU A 314 -17.04 22.42 -22.12
N PRO A 315 -17.36 23.72 -22.04
CA PRO A 315 -18.61 24.16 -21.45
C PRO A 315 -19.76 23.58 -22.28
N HIS A 316 -20.53 22.68 -21.68
CA HIS A 316 -21.65 22.06 -22.37
C HIS A 316 -22.69 23.15 -22.64
N ALA A 317 -22.99 23.37 -23.93
CA ALA A 317 -24.02 24.32 -24.33
C ALA A 317 -25.34 23.90 -23.67
N ARG A 318 -25.94 24.81 -22.89
CA ARG A 318 -27.26 24.58 -22.29
C ARG A 318 -28.23 24.23 -23.40
N HIS A 319 -29.07 23.21 -23.18
CA HIS A 319 -30.13 22.83 -24.10
C HIS A 319 -30.89 24.07 -24.57
N VAL A 320 -30.73 24.41 -25.85
CA VAL A 320 -31.52 25.46 -26.50
C VAL A 320 -32.97 25.00 -26.44
N ARG A 321 -33.81 25.76 -25.73
CA ARG A 321 -35.25 25.54 -25.75
C ARG A 321 -35.69 25.58 -27.21
N ARG A 322 -36.25 24.47 -27.71
CA ARG A 322 -36.91 24.44 -29.02
C ARG A 322 -37.89 25.60 -29.05
N SER A 323 -37.67 26.55 -29.95
CA SER A 323 -38.65 27.57 -30.28
C SER A 323 -39.96 26.86 -30.62
N ALA A 324 -41.06 27.36 -30.05
CA ALA A 324 -42.38 26.79 -30.27
C ALA A 324 -42.63 26.70 -31.78
N SER A 325 -42.81 25.50 -32.31
CA SER A 325 -43.21 25.30 -33.70
C SER A 325 -44.56 25.98 -33.89
N THR A 326 -44.68 26.80 -34.92
CA THR A 326 -45.95 27.44 -35.29
C THR A 326 -47.04 26.37 -35.38
N PRO A 327 -48.19 26.54 -34.69
CA PRO A 327 -49.24 25.53 -34.68
C PRO A 327 -49.75 25.33 -36.12
N THR A 328 -49.69 24.09 -36.59
CA THR A 328 -50.35 23.72 -37.84
C THR A 328 -51.84 23.97 -37.70
N PRO A 329 -52.49 24.68 -38.64
CA PRO A 329 -53.91 24.99 -38.54
C PRO A 329 -54.72 23.68 -38.50
N PHE A 330 -55.49 23.51 -37.42
CA PHE A 330 -56.36 22.37 -37.22
C PHE A 330 -57.52 22.42 -38.23
N LYS A 331 -57.62 21.39 -39.09
CA LYS A 331 -58.66 21.29 -40.13
C LYS A 331 -59.83 20.37 -39.77
N GLY A 332 -59.93 19.93 -38.52
CA GLY A 332 -61.03 19.05 -38.10
C GLY A 332 -62.34 19.84 -37.92
N ALA A 333 -63.39 19.44 -38.63
CA ALA A 333 -64.76 19.78 -38.28
C ALA A 333 -65.38 18.59 -37.53
N SER A 334 -66.31 18.86 -36.60
CA SER A 334 -67.07 17.79 -35.96
C SER A 334 -68.12 17.24 -36.91
N ILE A 335 -68.36 15.93 -36.84
CA ILE A 335 -69.35 15.20 -37.64
C ILE A 335 -70.74 15.83 -37.49
N TYR A 336 -71.09 16.29 -36.28
CA TYR A 336 -72.33 17.02 -36.01
C TYR A 336 -72.50 18.28 -36.87
N LYS A 337 -71.42 19.04 -37.11
CA LYS A 337 -71.44 20.26 -37.93
C LYS A 337 -71.57 19.94 -39.42
N GLU A 338 -71.17 18.75 -39.83
CA GLU A 338 -71.29 18.27 -41.21
C GLU A 338 -72.70 17.70 -41.48
N ASP A 339 -73.26 16.98 -40.51
CA ASP A 339 -74.54 16.26 -40.62
C ASP A 339 -75.75 17.15 -40.37
N TYR A 340 -75.66 18.10 -39.44
CA TYR A 340 -76.77 18.98 -39.08
C TYR A 340 -76.58 20.37 -39.70
N LYS A 341 -77.05 20.50 -40.95
CA LYS A 341 -77.13 21.79 -41.65
C LYS A 341 -78.58 22.27 -41.67
N GLU A 342 -78.79 23.58 -41.73
CA GLU A 342 -80.12 24.16 -41.81
C GLU A 342 -80.82 23.70 -43.09
N HIS A 343 -81.84 22.85 -42.94
CA HIS A 343 -82.71 22.45 -44.04
C HIS A 343 -83.93 23.36 -44.07
N ARG A 344 -84.11 24.11 -45.18
CA ARG A 344 -85.34 24.87 -45.41
C ARG A 344 -86.50 23.91 -45.66
N LEU A 345 -87.50 23.95 -44.77
CA LEU A 345 -88.73 23.17 -44.93
C LEU A 345 -89.51 23.63 -46.17
N PRO A 346 -90.10 22.70 -46.95
CA PRO A 346 -90.95 23.07 -48.06
C PRO A 346 -92.21 23.78 -47.53
N ARG A 347 -92.57 24.91 -48.16
CA ARG A 347 -93.79 25.66 -47.84
C ARG A 347 -95.00 24.80 -48.21
N GLN A 348 -95.84 24.46 -47.23
CA GLN A 348 -97.11 23.78 -47.46
C GLN A 348 -98.05 24.71 -48.24
N LYS A 349 -98.66 24.18 -49.31
CA LYS A 349 -99.68 24.89 -50.09
C LYS A 349 -101.04 24.66 -49.43
N ALA A 350 -101.73 25.74 -49.07
CA ALA A 350 -103.14 25.71 -48.67
C ALA A 350 -104.04 25.73 -49.91
N ILE A 351 -105.18 25.05 -49.85
CA ILE A 351 -106.23 25.06 -50.89
C ILE A 351 -107.52 25.60 -50.24
N TYR A 352 -108.18 26.53 -50.93
CA TYR A 352 -109.54 26.98 -50.60
C TYR A 352 -110.55 26.13 -51.36
N ILE A 353 -111.65 25.77 -50.69
CA ILE A 353 -112.79 25.10 -51.32
C ILE A 353 -113.97 26.08 -51.27
N GLU A 354 -114.57 26.34 -52.42
CA GLU A 354 -115.84 27.07 -52.55
C GLU A 354 -116.98 26.11 -52.95
N PRO A 355 -118.24 26.40 -52.58
CA PRO A 355 -119.38 25.57 -52.93
C PRO A 355 -119.87 25.83 -54.36
N ALA A 356 -120.39 24.78 -55.01
CA ALA A 356 -121.10 24.91 -56.28
C ALA A 356 -122.52 25.46 -56.07
N LYS A 357 -122.96 26.25 -57.05
CA LYS A 357 -124.28 26.91 -57.10
C LYS A 357 -125.15 26.20 -58.14
N ALA A 358 -126.42 25.99 -57.75
CA ALA A 358 -127.56 25.36 -58.44
C ALA A 358 -127.59 23.83 -58.38
#